data_AF-A0AA85JFU2-F1
#
_entry.id   AF-A0AA85JFU2-F1
#
_cell.length_a   1.000
_cell.length_b   1.000
_cell.length_c   1.000
_cell.angle_alpha   90.00
_cell.angle_beta   90.00
_cell.angle_gamma   90.00
#
_symmetry.space_group_name_H-M   'P 1'
#
loop_
_entity.id
_entity.type
_entity.pdbx_description
1 polymer ?
#
loop_
_entity_poly.entity_id
_entity_poly.type
_entity_poly.pdbx_seq_one_letter_code
_entity_poly.pdbx_strand_id
1 'polypeptide(L)'
;MVIYFYLLLEWIQPWYLNVSHFFIITSGYAMFWLTKEANEKQFNEVIHEIRSGVVFFTFCLLLAPILHSLLSSVSTDSIYAMCIFFFLAYWTCFDYKTHWQGHPRKPGSNTISLSSALLAALCLASRLPDPYHTFALLSTAVILLALWPALTRRFRNHGGDRAQICLTVASGSITFLSAWPLVYNGLSIEYKCVLFSAFLIATVCLNFVGPWYLLKMHRIKRTIHGPWDEATIE
;
A
#
# COMPACT_ATOMS: atom_id res chain seq x y z
N MET A 1 -4.15 6.23 4.67
CA MET A 1 -5.26 7.21 4.65
C MET A 1 -5.62 7.69 6.05
N VAL A 2 -5.83 6.80 7.02
CA VAL A 2 -5.98 7.19 8.44
C VAL A 2 -4.81 8.07 8.93
N ILE A 3 -3.58 7.72 8.58
CA ILE A 3 -2.36 8.48 8.94
C ILE A 3 -2.36 9.91 8.36
N TYR A 4 -3.00 10.16 7.21
CA TYR A 4 -3.14 11.51 6.67
C TYR A 4 -3.93 12.41 7.62
N PHE A 5 -5.05 11.92 8.16
CA PHE A 5 -5.85 12.69 9.12
C PHE A 5 -5.11 12.92 10.44
N TYR A 6 -4.31 11.95 10.90
CA TYR A 6 -3.49 12.15 12.10
C TYR A 6 -2.41 13.23 11.93
N LEU A 7 -1.82 13.31 10.74
CA LEU A 7 -0.87 14.37 10.40
C LEU A 7 -1.57 15.72 10.16
N LEU A 8 -2.74 15.71 9.51
CA LEU A 8 -3.52 16.91 9.22
C LEU A 8 -4.06 17.57 10.49
N LEU A 9 -4.49 16.76 11.46
CA LEU A 9 -4.99 17.23 12.76
C LEU A 9 -3.86 17.46 13.79
N GLU A 10 -2.60 17.27 13.38
CA GLU A 10 -1.40 17.42 14.23
C GLU A 10 -1.40 16.53 15.50
N TRP A 11 -2.18 15.45 15.51
CA TRP A 11 -2.19 14.51 16.64
C TRP A 11 -0.91 13.68 16.72
N ILE A 12 -0.22 13.52 15.60
CA ILE A 12 1.05 12.79 15.53
C ILE A 12 2.08 13.66 14.80
N GLN A 13 3.21 13.88 15.44
CA GLN A 13 4.35 14.56 14.83
C GLN A 13 5.07 13.63 13.83
N PRO A 14 5.56 14.14 12.68
CA PRO A 14 6.14 13.29 11.63
C PRO A 14 7.39 12.52 12.05
N TRP A 15 8.12 13.01 13.05
CA TRP A 15 9.32 12.33 13.56
C TRP A 15 8.98 10.99 14.24
N TYR A 16 7.87 10.92 15.00
CA TYR A 16 7.40 9.67 15.59
C TYR A 16 7.06 8.64 14.51
N LEU A 17 6.43 9.09 13.42
CA LEU A 17 6.14 8.22 12.27
C LEU A 17 7.42 7.69 11.64
N ASN A 18 8.42 8.54 11.40
CA ASN A 18 9.70 8.09 10.82
C ASN A 18 10.45 7.10 11.72
N VAL A 19 10.41 7.29 13.04
CA VAL A 19 10.95 6.30 14.00
C VAL A 19 10.18 4.98 13.88
N SER A 20 8.84 5.03 13.83
CA SER A 20 8.03 3.83 13.64
C SER A 20 8.33 3.14 12.30
N HIS A 21 8.56 3.89 11.22
CA HIS A 21 8.95 3.36 9.92
C HIS A 21 10.27 2.59 9.99
N PHE A 22 11.25 3.11 10.71
CA PHE A 22 12.52 2.41 10.91
C PHE A 22 12.31 1.05 11.58
N PHE A 23 11.50 0.98 12.64
CA PHE A 23 11.16 -0.30 13.30
C PHE A 23 10.36 -1.24 12.41
N ILE A 24 9.41 -0.73 11.62
CA ILE A 24 8.60 -1.54 10.69
C ILE A 24 9.47 -2.10 9.56
N ILE A 25 10.36 -1.30 8.99
CA ILE A 25 11.24 -1.73 7.91
C ILE A 25 12.24 -2.77 8.43
N THR A 26 12.87 -2.52 9.58
CA THR A 26 13.84 -3.46 10.16
C THR A 26 13.20 -4.79 10.56
N SER A 27 12.03 -4.77 11.20
CA SER A 27 11.29 -6.00 11.55
C SER A 27 10.77 -6.72 10.30
N GLY A 28 10.22 -6.01 9.32
CA GLY A 28 9.79 -6.57 8.04
C GLY A 28 10.93 -7.19 7.26
N TYR A 29 12.11 -6.56 7.26
CA TYR A 29 13.32 -7.08 6.63
C TYR A 29 13.85 -8.33 7.37
N ALA A 30 13.86 -8.32 8.70
CA ALA A 30 14.23 -9.48 9.49
C ALA A 30 13.30 -10.67 9.20
N MET A 31 11.99 -10.43 9.13
CA MET A 31 11.02 -11.46 8.72
C MET A 31 11.31 -11.98 7.31
N PHE A 32 11.54 -11.09 6.34
CA PHE A 32 11.88 -11.46 4.97
C PHE A 32 13.15 -12.33 4.92
N TRP A 33 14.20 -11.93 5.66
CA TRP A 33 15.45 -12.67 5.76
C TRP A 33 15.29 -14.06 6.39
N LEU A 34 14.44 -14.20 7.40
CA LEU A 34 14.14 -15.48 8.02
C LEU A 34 13.41 -16.43 7.05
N THR A 35 12.53 -15.91 6.21
CA THR A 35 11.83 -16.69 5.18
C THR A 35 12.67 -17.00 3.94
N LYS A 36 13.89 -16.47 3.84
CA LYS A 36 14.79 -16.73 2.71
C LYS A 36 15.41 -18.12 2.84
N GLU A 37 15.53 -18.85 1.73
CA GLU A 37 16.21 -20.14 1.72
C GLU A 37 17.71 -19.99 2.05
N ALA A 38 18.32 -21.01 2.67
CA ALA A 38 19.70 -20.94 3.11
C ALA A 38 20.70 -20.64 1.98
N ASN A 39 20.41 -21.12 0.76
CA ASN A 39 21.25 -20.89 -0.42
C ASN A 39 21.17 -19.45 -0.98
N GLU A 40 20.12 -18.70 -0.67
CA GLU A 40 19.96 -17.33 -1.15
C GLU A 40 20.47 -16.29 -0.12
N LYS A 41 20.91 -16.69 1.09
CA LYS A 41 21.36 -15.76 2.13
C LYS A 41 22.77 -15.24 1.85
N GLN A 42 22.86 -14.26 0.95
CA GLN A 42 24.11 -13.58 0.64
C GLN A 42 24.18 -12.21 1.34
N PHE A 43 25.22 -11.99 2.14
CA PHE A 43 25.41 -10.74 2.87
C PHE A 43 25.65 -9.53 1.94
N ASN A 44 26.28 -9.74 0.79
CA ASN A 44 26.54 -8.68 -0.18
C ASN A 44 25.25 -8.10 -0.78
N GLU A 45 24.21 -8.91 -0.94
CA GLU A 45 22.90 -8.45 -1.40
C GLU A 45 22.26 -7.50 -0.38
N VAL A 46 22.38 -7.80 0.92
CA VAL A 46 21.88 -6.95 2.02
C VAL A 46 22.48 -5.55 1.94
N ILE A 47 23.80 -5.47 1.77
CA ILE A 47 24.50 -4.18 1.67
C ILE A 47 23.99 -3.39 0.46
N HIS A 48 23.78 -4.06 -0.68
CA HIS A 48 23.26 -3.42 -1.89
C HIS A 48 21.83 -2.89 -1.68
N GLU A 49 20.96 -3.68 -1.04
CA GLU A 49 19.58 -3.29 -0.73
C GLU A 49 19.53 -2.12 0.27
N ILE A 50 20.34 -2.15 1.34
CA ILE A 50 20.45 -1.05 2.30
C ILE A 50 20.95 0.21 1.60
N ARG A 51 22.00 0.10 0.77
CA ARG A 51 22.54 1.23 0.01
C ARG A 51 21.46 1.83 -0.91
N SER A 52 20.73 1.00 -1.64
CA SER A 52 19.64 1.45 -2.51
C SER A 52 18.52 2.10 -1.70
N GLY A 53 18.14 1.53 -0.55
CA GLY A 53 17.13 2.07 0.34
C GLY A 53 17.51 3.44 0.92
N VAL A 54 18.77 3.61 1.34
CA VAL A 54 19.29 4.90 1.82
C VAL A 54 19.27 5.95 0.71
N VAL A 55 19.70 5.59 -0.50
CA VAL A 55 19.66 6.50 -1.66
C VAL A 55 18.22 6.91 -1.99
N PHE A 56 17.28 5.97 -1.98
CA PHE A 56 15.87 6.27 -2.22
C PHE A 56 15.29 7.18 -1.13
N PHE A 57 15.61 6.89 0.14
CA PHE A 57 15.15 7.68 1.28
C PHE A 57 15.67 9.12 1.24
N THR A 58 16.96 9.32 0.99
CA THR A 58 17.57 10.65 0.89
C THR A 58 17.03 11.41 -0.32
N PHE A 59 16.85 10.76 -1.46
CA PHE A 59 16.26 11.38 -2.64
C PHE A 59 14.80 11.81 -2.38
N CYS A 60 13.99 10.96 -1.74
CA CYS A 60 12.62 11.32 -1.36
C CYS A 60 12.57 12.48 -0.35
N LEU A 61 13.51 12.55 0.59
CA LEU A 61 13.63 13.68 1.51
C LEU A 61 13.94 14.99 0.78
N LEU A 62 14.91 14.96 -0.14
CA LEU A 62 15.31 16.13 -0.94
C LEU A 62 14.17 16.60 -1.86
N LEU A 63 13.41 15.66 -2.42
CA LEU A 63 12.30 15.95 -3.33
C LEU A 63 11.00 16.30 -2.59
N ALA A 64 10.91 16.08 -1.27
CA ALA A 64 9.73 16.36 -0.47
C ALA A 64 9.14 17.77 -0.66
N PRO A 65 9.91 18.88 -0.64
CA PRO A 65 9.37 20.22 -0.89
C PRO A 65 8.81 20.40 -2.30
N ILE A 66 9.44 19.76 -3.29
CA ILE A 66 8.96 19.79 -4.69
C ILE A 66 7.66 19.00 -4.80
N LEU A 67 7.59 17.81 -4.22
CA LEU A 67 6.38 16.97 -4.18
C LEU A 67 5.23 17.65 -3.45
N HIS A 68 5.55 18.35 -2.35
CA HIS A 68 4.59 19.13 -1.58
C HIS A 68 4.00 20.29 -2.40
N SER A 69 4.86 21.05 -3.08
CA SER A 69 4.44 22.22 -3.87
C SER A 69 3.74 21.88 -5.19
N LEU A 70 3.99 20.68 -5.76
CA LEU A 70 3.52 20.29 -7.09
C LEU A 70 2.00 20.43 -7.30
N LEU A 71 1.22 20.05 -6.30
CA LEU A 71 -0.25 20.07 -6.34
C LEU A 71 -0.85 21.21 -5.51
N SER A 72 -0.02 22.14 -5.04
CA SER A 72 -0.47 23.26 -4.19
C SER A 72 -1.47 24.18 -4.91
N SER A 73 -1.31 24.37 -6.23
CA SER A 73 -2.14 25.22 -7.08
C SER A 73 -3.50 24.61 -7.47
N VAL A 74 -3.69 23.30 -7.27
CA VAL A 74 -4.94 22.60 -7.59
C VAL A 74 -5.93 22.75 -6.43
N SER A 75 -7.21 22.98 -6.70
CA SER A 75 -8.20 23.11 -5.62
C SER A 75 -8.33 21.84 -4.76
N THR A 76 -8.62 22.03 -3.47
CA THR A 76 -8.73 20.93 -2.49
C THR A 76 -9.83 19.93 -2.86
N ASP A 77 -10.98 20.41 -3.37
CA ASP A 77 -12.09 19.54 -3.79
C ASP A 77 -11.68 18.62 -4.94
N SER A 78 -10.96 19.16 -5.92
CA SER A 78 -10.43 18.39 -7.06
C SER A 78 -9.40 17.36 -6.60
N ILE A 79 -8.58 17.69 -5.60
CA ILE A 79 -7.60 16.77 -5.03
C ILE A 79 -8.27 15.56 -4.39
N TYR A 80 -9.31 15.76 -3.59
CA TYR A 80 -10.05 14.65 -3.00
C TYR A 80 -10.74 13.79 -4.06
N ALA A 81 -11.33 14.42 -5.09
CA ALA A 81 -11.93 13.69 -6.21
C ALA A 81 -10.89 12.83 -6.95
N MET A 82 -9.75 13.42 -7.33
CA MET A 82 -8.65 12.70 -7.99
C MET A 82 -8.10 11.57 -7.13
N CYS A 83 -7.98 11.80 -5.83
CA CYS A 83 -7.52 10.79 -4.87
C CYS A 83 -8.44 9.56 -4.85
N ILE A 84 -9.77 9.78 -4.85
CA ILE A 84 -10.76 8.70 -4.94
C ILE A 84 -10.58 7.92 -6.25
N PHE A 85 -10.45 8.61 -7.40
CA PHE A 85 -10.20 7.94 -8.68
C PHE A 85 -8.91 7.12 -8.69
N PHE A 86 -7.83 7.66 -8.13
CA PHE A 86 -6.56 6.94 -8.04
C PHE A 86 -6.60 5.75 -7.09
N PHE A 87 -7.34 5.82 -5.97
CA PHE A 87 -7.56 4.65 -5.12
C PHE A 87 -8.43 3.60 -5.79
N LEU A 88 -9.44 4.01 -6.55
CA LEU A 88 -10.24 3.09 -7.36
C LEU A 88 -9.34 2.40 -8.40
N ALA A 89 -8.50 3.15 -9.11
CA ALA A 89 -7.55 2.60 -10.06
C ALA A 89 -6.54 1.65 -9.40
N TYR A 90 -6.01 2.00 -8.22
CA TYR A 90 -5.18 1.10 -7.43
C TYR A 90 -5.92 -0.21 -7.12
N TRP A 91 -7.14 -0.10 -6.58
CA TRP A 91 -7.95 -1.24 -6.17
C TRP A 91 -8.35 -2.12 -7.36
N THR A 92 -8.68 -1.57 -8.53
CA THR A 92 -9.07 -2.38 -9.70
C THR A 92 -7.88 -3.00 -10.42
N CYS A 93 -6.75 -2.30 -10.49
CA CYS A 93 -5.57 -2.73 -11.23
C CYS A 93 -4.58 -3.51 -10.37
N PHE A 94 -4.86 -3.69 -9.08
CA PHE A 94 -4.00 -4.48 -8.21
C PHE A 94 -4.01 -5.94 -8.68
N ASP A 95 -2.81 -6.53 -8.77
CA ASP A 95 -2.68 -7.93 -9.18
C ASP A 95 -3.09 -8.85 -8.02
N TYR A 96 -4.36 -9.24 -8.01
CA TYR A 96 -4.94 -10.19 -7.08
C TYR A 96 -4.61 -11.65 -7.41
N LYS A 97 -3.88 -11.91 -8.52
CA LYS A 97 -3.54 -13.28 -8.88
C LYS A 97 -2.79 -13.94 -7.73
N THR A 98 -3.36 -15.04 -7.28
CA THR A 98 -2.73 -15.97 -6.37
C THR A 98 -1.56 -16.61 -7.11
N HIS A 99 -0.35 -16.42 -6.59
CA HIS A 99 0.82 -17.18 -7.01
C HIS A 99 0.59 -18.64 -6.60
N TRP A 100 -0.11 -19.38 -7.45
CA TRP A 100 -0.08 -20.84 -7.43
C TRP A 100 1.18 -21.28 -8.17
N GLN A 101 1.76 -22.42 -7.76
CA GLN A 101 3.07 -22.96 -8.16
C GLN A 101 3.29 -23.19 -9.68
N GLY A 102 2.44 -22.68 -10.58
CA GLY A 102 2.56 -22.78 -12.04
C GLY A 102 2.32 -21.48 -12.81
N HIS A 103 2.29 -20.31 -12.17
CA HIS A 103 2.13 -19.02 -12.87
C HIS A 103 3.17 -17.98 -12.40
N PRO A 104 4.37 -17.95 -13.02
CA PRO A 104 5.37 -16.93 -12.71
C PRO A 104 4.83 -15.54 -13.02
N ARG A 105 5.14 -14.59 -12.12
CA ARG A 105 4.65 -13.21 -12.22
C ARG A 105 5.27 -12.54 -13.44
N LYS A 106 4.44 -11.96 -14.31
CA LYS A 106 4.93 -11.06 -15.36
C LYS A 106 5.53 -9.81 -14.70
N PRO A 107 6.81 -9.47 -14.97
CA PRO A 107 7.40 -8.22 -14.53
C PRO A 107 6.51 -7.05 -14.90
N GLY A 108 6.29 -6.10 -13.98
CA GLY A 108 5.48 -4.90 -14.22
C GLY A 108 3.95 -5.05 -14.03
N SER A 109 3.43 -6.23 -13.68
CA SER A 109 1.97 -6.42 -13.53
C SER A 109 1.29 -5.54 -12.46
N ASN A 110 2.05 -4.95 -11.52
CA ASN A 110 1.49 -4.07 -10.49
C ASN A 110 1.87 -2.60 -10.68
N THR A 111 2.63 -2.24 -11.73
CA THR A 111 3.16 -0.89 -11.88
C THR A 111 2.04 0.15 -11.89
N ILE A 112 0.98 -0.09 -12.67
CA ILE A 112 -0.18 0.81 -12.73
C ILE A 112 -0.80 0.99 -11.35
N SER A 113 -1.05 -0.11 -10.63
CA SER A 113 -1.64 -0.05 -9.29
C SER A 113 -0.76 0.77 -8.32
N LEU A 114 0.54 0.49 -8.27
CA LEU A 114 1.46 1.16 -7.36
C LEU A 114 1.60 2.65 -7.71
N SER A 115 1.75 2.98 -9.00
CA SER A 115 1.82 4.35 -9.47
C SER A 115 0.53 5.13 -9.14
N SER A 116 -0.65 4.54 -9.36
CA SER A 116 -1.91 5.17 -8.96
C SER A 116 -1.99 5.40 -7.45
N ALA A 117 -1.60 4.42 -6.64
CA ALA A 117 -1.65 4.54 -5.19
C ALA A 117 -0.68 5.60 -4.65
N LEU A 118 0.51 5.72 -5.25
CA LEU A 118 1.48 6.77 -4.93
C LEU A 118 0.99 8.16 -5.37
N LEU A 119 0.34 8.28 -6.52
CA LEU A 119 -0.31 9.54 -6.95
C LEU A 119 -1.44 9.94 -5.99
N ALA A 120 -2.26 8.98 -5.54
CA ALA A 120 -3.29 9.25 -4.54
C ALA A 120 -2.71 9.76 -3.22
N ALA A 121 -1.62 9.14 -2.75
CA ALA A 121 -0.90 9.56 -1.55
C ALA A 121 -0.27 10.96 -1.73
N LEU A 122 0.29 11.25 -2.92
CA LEU A 122 0.87 12.55 -3.26
C LEU A 122 -0.19 13.66 -3.27
N CYS A 123 -1.36 13.40 -3.85
CA CYS A 123 -2.49 14.33 -3.84
C CYS A 123 -2.90 14.71 -2.40
N LEU A 124 -2.92 13.75 -1.47
CA LEU A 124 -3.21 14.05 -0.07
C LEU A 124 -2.03 14.75 0.63
N ALA A 125 -0.81 14.33 0.34
CA ALA A 125 0.39 14.87 0.95
C ALA A 125 0.58 16.37 0.64
N SER A 126 0.19 16.84 -0.54
CA SER A 126 0.27 18.27 -0.90
C SER A 126 -0.63 19.18 -0.07
N ARG A 127 -1.53 18.63 0.75
CA ARG A 127 -2.41 19.39 1.66
C ARG A 127 -1.93 19.40 3.12
N LEU A 128 -0.83 18.71 3.42
CA LEU A 128 -0.21 18.76 4.73
C LEU A 128 0.53 20.09 4.95
N PRO A 129 0.71 20.56 6.20
CA PRO A 129 1.27 21.88 6.46
C PRO A 129 2.74 22.03 6.06
N ASP A 130 3.55 20.97 6.21
CA ASP A 130 4.98 21.02 5.90
C ASP A 130 5.43 19.98 4.85
N PRO A 131 6.55 20.26 4.15
CA PRO A 131 7.29 19.26 3.38
C PRO A 131 7.70 18.03 4.20
N TYR A 132 7.99 18.19 5.49
CA TYR A 132 8.37 17.07 6.36
C TYR A 132 7.19 16.14 6.65
N HIS A 133 5.98 16.69 6.84
CA HIS A 133 4.74 15.93 6.93
C HIS A 133 4.46 15.18 5.61
N THR A 134 4.69 15.84 4.47
CA THR A 134 4.55 15.25 3.13
C THR A 134 5.48 14.04 2.95
N PHE A 135 6.75 14.18 3.34
CA PHE A 135 7.72 13.08 3.31
C PHE A 135 7.29 11.89 4.16
N ALA A 136 6.84 12.14 5.40
CA ALA A 136 6.39 11.08 6.29
C ALA A 136 5.18 10.33 5.71
N LEU A 137 4.21 11.03 5.11
CA LEU A 137 3.06 10.37 4.49
C LEU A 137 3.44 9.56 3.25
N LEU A 138 4.34 10.09 2.40
CA LEU A 138 4.79 9.38 1.20
C LEU A 138 5.64 8.15 1.53
N SER A 139 6.52 8.23 2.52
CA SER A 139 7.27 7.06 3.01
C SER A 139 6.33 6.01 3.61
N THR A 140 5.32 6.43 4.38
CA THR A 140 4.23 5.54 4.83
C THR A 140 3.56 4.84 3.67
N ALA A 141 3.24 5.58 2.60
CA ALA A 141 2.57 5.06 1.41
C ALA A 141 3.44 4.00 0.72
N VAL A 142 4.74 4.23 0.56
CA VAL A 142 5.66 3.22 -0.01
C VAL A 142 5.72 1.96 0.88
N ILE A 143 5.82 2.11 2.19
CA ILE A 143 5.87 0.98 3.14
C ILE A 143 4.59 0.14 3.04
N LEU A 144 3.41 0.77 3.08
CA LEU A 144 2.12 0.09 3.09
C LEU A 144 1.67 -0.43 1.72
N LEU A 145 2.04 0.25 0.63
CA LEU A 145 1.52 -0.08 -0.71
C LEU A 145 2.50 -0.90 -1.54
N ALA A 146 3.81 -0.74 -1.34
CA ALA A 146 4.83 -1.50 -2.06
C ALA A 146 5.42 -2.64 -1.22
N LEU A 147 5.92 -2.33 -0.02
CA LEU A 147 6.61 -3.30 0.84
C LEU A 147 5.66 -4.31 1.46
N TRP A 148 4.53 -3.86 2.00
CA TRP A 148 3.57 -4.76 2.65
C TRP A 148 3.04 -5.85 1.70
N PRO A 149 2.52 -5.54 0.49
CA PRO A 149 2.11 -6.59 -0.45
C PRO A 149 3.22 -7.57 -0.82
N ALA A 150 4.48 -7.13 -0.90
CA ALA A 150 5.60 -8.02 -1.16
C ALA A 150 5.82 -9.01 0.00
N LEU A 151 5.75 -8.52 1.24
CA LEU A 151 5.89 -9.32 2.46
C LEU A 151 4.75 -10.33 2.62
N THR A 152 3.49 -9.89 2.45
CA THR A 152 2.31 -10.76 2.55
C THR A 152 2.35 -11.93 1.57
N ARG A 153 2.86 -11.70 0.35
CA ARG A 153 3.02 -12.74 -0.67
C ARG A 153 4.02 -13.81 -0.25
N ARG A 154 5.14 -13.42 0.36
CA ARG A 154 6.14 -14.37 0.89
C ARG A 154 5.56 -15.20 2.02
N PHE A 155 4.83 -14.59 2.94
CA PHE A 155 4.15 -15.31 4.02
C PHE A 155 3.10 -16.29 3.48
N ARG A 156 2.34 -15.90 2.47
CA ARG A 156 1.40 -16.80 1.79
C ARG A 156 2.10 -17.99 1.14
N ASN A 157 3.23 -17.78 0.45
CA ASN A 157 3.93 -18.88 -0.22
C ASN A 157 4.42 -19.95 0.77
N HIS A 158 4.73 -19.58 2.01
CA HIS A 158 5.17 -20.52 3.06
C HIS A 158 4.02 -21.05 3.92
N GLY A 159 3.04 -20.20 4.26
CA GLY A 159 1.94 -20.51 5.19
C GLY A 159 0.60 -20.86 4.54
N GLY A 160 0.55 -20.89 3.20
CA GLY A 160 -0.65 -21.20 2.41
C GLY A 160 -1.77 -20.16 2.53
N ASP A 161 -2.97 -20.56 2.11
CA ASP A 161 -4.15 -19.67 2.03
C ASP A 161 -4.65 -19.21 3.40
N ARG A 162 -4.51 -20.05 4.44
CA ARG A 162 -4.91 -19.70 5.82
C ARG A 162 -4.10 -18.54 6.37
N ALA A 163 -2.79 -18.53 6.11
CA ALA A 163 -1.91 -17.43 6.50
C ALA A 163 -2.31 -16.12 5.79
N GLN A 164 -2.69 -16.19 4.51
CA GLN A 164 -3.17 -15.01 3.78
C GLN A 164 -4.44 -14.44 4.43
N ILE A 165 -5.44 -15.29 4.71
CA ILE A 165 -6.71 -14.85 5.32
C ILE A 165 -6.46 -14.24 6.70
N CYS A 166 -5.65 -14.91 7.54
CA CYS A 166 -5.29 -14.40 8.86
C CYS A 166 -4.62 -13.03 8.78
N LEU A 167 -3.69 -12.87 7.84
CA LEU A 167 -2.96 -11.62 7.66
C LEU A 167 -3.87 -10.51 7.12
N THR A 168 -4.76 -10.80 6.18
CA THR A 168 -5.77 -9.85 5.70
C THR A 168 -6.71 -9.41 6.84
N VAL A 169 -7.23 -10.34 7.64
CA VAL A 169 -8.07 -10.03 8.82
C VAL A 169 -7.30 -9.20 9.84
N ALA A 170 -6.05 -9.55 10.14
CA ALA A 170 -5.22 -8.80 11.08
C ALA A 170 -4.98 -7.36 10.59
N SER A 171 -4.58 -7.20 9.32
CA SER A 171 -4.34 -5.87 8.74
C SER A 171 -5.61 -5.00 8.64
N GLY A 172 -6.76 -5.62 8.32
CA GLY A 172 -8.06 -4.95 8.33
C GLY A 172 -8.46 -4.51 9.74
N SER A 173 -8.25 -5.37 10.74
CA SER A 173 -8.54 -5.08 12.15
C SER A 173 -7.65 -3.95 12.68
N ILE A 174 -6.36 -3.96 12.36
CA ILE A 174 -5.43 -2.89 12.73
C ILE A 174 -5.85 -1.56 12.10
N THR A 175 -6.21 -1.57 10.81
CA THR A 175 -6.68 -0.37 10.10
C THR A 175 -7.95 0.19 10.76
N PHE A 176 -8.89 -0.69 11.10
CA PHE A 176 -10.13 -0.31 11.76
C PHE A 176 -9.91 0.27 13.16
N LEU A 177 -9.11 -0.40 13.99
CA LEU A 177 -8.72 0.11 15.32
C LEU A 177 -8.01 1.46 15.21
N SER A 178 -7.13 1.62 14.22
CA SER A 178 -6.42 2.88 14.01
C SER A 178 -7.36 4.02 13.57
N ALA A 179 -8.53 3.73 13.00
CA ALA A 179 -9.50 4.76 12.63
C ALA A 179 -10.40 5.18 13.81
N TRP A 180 -10.42 4.39 14.90
CA TRP A 180 -11.32 4.59 16.03
C TRP A 180 -11.20 5.98 16.70
N PRO A 181 -10.01 6.51 17.00
CA PRO A 181 -9.87 7.83 17.62
C PRO A 181 -10.43 8.98 16.76
N LEU A 182 -10.37 8.84 15.42
CA LEU A 182 -10.91 9.83 14.49
C LEU A 182 -12.45 9.92 14.56
N VAL A 183 -13.12 8.78 14.77
CA VAL A 183 -14.58 8.72 14.87
C VAL A 183 -15.07 9.21 16.24
N TYR A 184 -14.31 8.94 17.31
CA TYR A 184 -14.77 9.18 18.67
C TYR A 184 -14.65 10.65 19.12
N ASN A 185 -13.70 11.41 18.58
CA ASN A 185 -13.41 12.77 19.03
C ASN A 185 -14.50 13.78 18.65
N GLY A 186 -15.23 14.29 19.65
CA GLY A 186 -16.04 15.52 19.54
C GLY A 186 -17.37 15.45 18.76
N LEU A 187 -17.65 14.37 18.02
CA LEU A 187 -18.91 14.26 17.25
C LEU A 187 -20.10 13.77 18.09
N SER A 188 -21.32 14.16 17.68
CA SER A 188 -22.58 13.63 18.21
C SER A 188 -22.74 12.14 17.92
N ILE A 189 -23.54 11.44 18.74
CA ILE A 189 -23.74 9.98 18.68
C ILE A 189 -24.24 9.51 17.30
N GLU A 190 -25.11 10.28 16.65
CA GLU A 190 -25.67 9.95 15.33
C GLU A 190 -24.58 9.85 14.25
N TYR A 191 -23.73 10.87 14.15
CA TYR A 191 -22.62 10.90 13.17
C TYR A 191 -21.57 9.83 13.47
N LYS A 192 -21.35 9.51 14.75
CA LYS A 192 -20.45 8.42 15.16
C LYS A 192 -20.91 7.08 14.60
N CYS A 193 -22.20 6.76 14.74
CA CYS A 193 -22.77 5.52 14.21
C CYS A 193 -22.66 5.44 12.69
N VAL A 194 -22.96 6.54 11.98
CA VAL A 194 -22.87 6.60 10.51
C VAL A 194 -21.42 6.39 10.06
N LEU A 195 -20.47 7.14 10.60
CA LEU A 195 -19.05 7.00 10.23
C LEU A 195 -18.50 5.62 10.56
N PHE A 196 -18.83 5.08 11.74
CA PHE A 196 -18.43 3.73 12.12
C PHE A 196 -18.93 2.69 11.13
N SER A 197 -20.22 2.75 10.77
CA SER A 197 -20.82 1.83 9.80
C SER A 197 -20.17 1.97 8.43
N ALA A 198 -19.90 3.20 7.97
CA ALA A 198 -19.26 3.46 6.69
C ALA A 198 -17.82 2.91 6.64
N PHE A 199 -17.02 3.11 7.71
CA PHE A 199 -15.66 2.56 7.80
C PHE A 199 -15.67 1.03 7.85
N LEU A 200 -16.59 0.42 8.58
CA LEU A 200 -16.72 -1.03 8.66
C LEU A 200 -17.13 -1.63 7.30
N ILE A 201 -18.10 -1.02 6.62
CA ILE A 201 -18.50 -1.44 5.28
C ILE A 201 -17.33 -1.29 4.31
N ALA A 202 -16.61 -0.17 4.34
CA ALA A 202 -15.46 0.05 3.47
C ALA A 202 -14.34 -0.98 3.69
N THR A 203 -13.98 -1.30 4.95
CA THR A 203 -12.94 -2.29 5.22
C THR A 203 -13.34 -3.69 4.76
N VAL A 204 -14.59 -4.10 4.97
CA VAL A 204 -15.10 -5.40 4.50
C VAL A 204 -15.15 -5.44 2.97
N CYS A 205 -15.66 -4.39 2.33
CA CYS A 205 -15.77 -4.32 0.87
C CYS A 205 -14.39 -4.36 0.19
N LEU A 206 -13.43 -3.58 0.67
CA LEU A 206 -12.10 -3.51 0.07
C LEU A 206 -11.29 -4.80 0.26
N ASN A 207 -11.40 -5.45 1.42
CA ASN A 207 -10.60 -6.65 1.74
C ASN A 207 -11.19 -7.96 1.21
N PHE A 208 -12.52 -8.08 1.13
CA PHE A 208 -13.17 -9.34 0.76
C PHE A 208 -13.96 -9.26 -0.54
N VAL A 209 -14.86 -8.27 -0.65
CA VAL A 209 -15.78 -8.16 -1.80
C VAL A 209 -15.01 -7.83 -3.07
N GLY A 210 -14.04 -6.91 -3.00
CA GLY A 210 -13.19 -6.50 -4.12
C GLY A 210 -12.40 -7.66 -4.73
N PRO A 211 -11.53 -8.34 -3.97
CA PRO A 211 -10.79 -9.48 -4.46
C PRO A 211 -11.71 -10.59 -5.00
N TRP A 212 -12.81 -10.89 -4.32
CA TRP A 212 -13.77 -11.90 -4.78
C TRP A 212 -14.38 -11.54 -6.14
N TYR A 213 -14.84 -10.30 -6.31
CA TYR A 213 -15.43 -9.81 -7.54
C TYR A 213 -14.41 -9.80 -8.69
N LEU A 214 -13.21 -9.27 -8.45
CA LEU A 214 -12.16 -9.18 -9.45
C LEU A 214 -11.62 -10.55 -9.86
N LEU A 215 -11.49 -11.50 -8.93
CA LEU A 215 -11.13 -12.89 -9.25
C LEU A 215 -12.18 -13.54 -10.16
N LYS A 216 -13.47 -13.31 -9.89
CA LYS A 216 -14.56 -13.81 -10.74
C LYS A 216 -14.50 -13.22 -12.15
N MET A 217 -14.27 -11.91 -12.26
CA MET A 217 -14.11 -11.24 -13.56
C MET A 217 -12.87 -11.71 -14.31
N HIS A 218 -11.77 -11.94 -13.60
CA HIS A 218 -10.52 -12.41 -14.20
C HIS A 218 -10.66 -13.80 -14.81
N ARG A 219 -11.48 -14.68 -14.19
CA ARG A 219 -11.81 -16.01 -14.74
C ARG A 219 -12.56 -15.95 -16.08
N ILE A 220 -13.29 -14.85 -16.34
CA ILE A 220 -14.09 -14.67 -17.57
C ILE A 220 -13.22 -14.09 -18.69
N LYS A 221 -12.03 -13.57 -18.39
CA LYS A 221 -11.13 -12.96 -19.37
C LYS A 221 -10.55 -14.03 -20.30
N ARG A 222 -11.01 -14.03 -21.55
CA ARG A 222 -10.44 -14.86 -22.61
C ARG A 222 -9.11 -14.26 -23.06
N THR A 223 -8.06 -15.05 -23.07
CA THR A 223 -6.79 -14.69 -23.71
C THR A 223 -6.96 -14.90 -25.21
N ILE A 224 -6.84 -13.84 -26.00
CA ILE A 224 -6.79 -13.94 -27.44
C ILE A 224 -5.34 -14.30 -27.77
N HIS A 225 -5.11 -15.52 -28.25
CA HIS A 225 -3.80 -15.94 -28.71
C HIS A 225 -3.61 -15.40 -30.12
N GLY A 226 -2.64 -14.51 -30.29
CA GLY A 226 -2.21 -14.10 -31.62
C GLY A 226 -1.38 -15.21 -32.29
N PRO A 227 -1.25 -15.22 -33.63
CA PRO A 227 -0.41 -16.19 -34.34
C PRO A 227 1.09 -16.10 -34.01
N TRP A 228 1.48 -15.19 -33.12
CA TRP A 228 2.86 -14.91 -32.70
C TRP A 228 3.12 -15.23 -31.22
N ASP A 229 2.13 -15.70 -30.45
CA ASP A 229 2.20 -15.80 -28.98
C ASP A 229 2.69 -17.16 -28.44
N GLU A 230 2.88 -18.17 -29.28
CA GLU A 230 3.44 -19.46 -28.88
C GLU A 230 4.68 -19.78 -29.72
N ALA A 231 5.87 -19.49 -29.19
CA ALA A 231 7.07 -20.18 -29.66
C ALA A 231 7.02 -21.60 -29.07
N THR A 232 6.40 -22.53 -29.80
CA THR A 232 6.49 -23.96 -29.50
C THR A 232 7.94 -24.38 -29.71
N ILE A 233 8.64 -24.70 -28.62
CA ILE A 233 9.95 -25.34 -28.70
C ILE A 233 9.66 -26.80 -29.02
N GLU A 234 9.78 -27.18 -30.30
CA GLU A 234 9.90 -28.59 -30.71
C GLU A 234 11.30 -29.13 -30.39
#